data_AF-A0A972L131-F1
#
_entry.id   AF-A0A972L131-F1
#
_cell.length_a   1.000
_cell.length_b   1.000
_cell.length_c   1.000
_cell.angle_alpha   90.00
_cell.angle_beta   90.00
_cell.angle_gamma   90.00
#
_symmetry.space_group_name_H-M   'P 1'
#
loop_
_entity.id
_entity.type
_entity.pdbx_description
1 polymer ?
#
loop_
_entity_poly.entity_id
_entity_poly.type
_entity_poly.pdbx_seq_one_letter_code
_entity_poly.pdbx_strand_id
1 'polypeptide(L)'
;MAGKMSNKIFPHNSCRGLAVEFLWTLSLMLLYSFAANSQGLRISFVKTNINQDAGSLIFNIARIKNNSAEQISVQPVLKLPENWAFFSNSLKAISINPGDSVSIPLRIKIPFSASSEINYK
;
A
#
# COMPACT_ATOMS: atom_id res chain seq x y z
N MET A 1 92.99 -17.41 -13.52
CA MET A 1 92.32 -16.16 -13.08
C MET A 1 90.82 -16.41 -13.12
N ALA A 2 90.24 -16.74 -11.96
CA ALA A 2 88.84 -17.18 -11.85
C ALA A 2 87.93 -15.98 -11.55
N GLY A 3 86.88 -15.83 -12.35
CA GLY A 3 85.89 -14.77 -12.27
C GLY A 3 84.90 -14.96 -11.11
N LYS A 4 84.47 -13.84 -10.52
CA LYS A 4 83.48 -13.78 -9.44
C LYS A 4 82.22 -13.12 -10.00
N MET A 5 81.23 -13.91 -10.41
CA MET A 5 79.91 -13.42 -10.81
C MET A 5 79.02 -13.19 -9.57
N SER A 6 78.42 -12.00 -9.50
CA SER A 6 77.53 -11.56 -8.43
C SER A 6 76.08 -11.92 -8.80
N ASN A 7 75.45 -12.74 -7.97
CA ASN A 7 74.04 -13.10 -8.11
C ASN A 7 73.18 -12.09 -7.32
N LYS A 8 72.33 -11.32 -8.01
CA LYS A 8 71.31 -10.48 -7.37
C LYS A 8 69.93 -11.12 -7.56
N ILE A 9 69.31 -11.47 -6.44
CA ILE A 9 67.95 -11.99 -6.34
C ILE A 9 66.98 -10.79 -6.32
N PHE A 10 65.98 -10.79 -7.19
CA PHE A 10 64.88 -9.83 -7.18
C PHE A 10 63.69 -10.39 -6.40
N PRO A 11 63.03 -9.61 -5.51
CA PRO A 11 61.81 -10.05 -4.84
C PRO A 11 60.58 -9.86 -5.75
N HIS A 12 59.77 -10.92 -5.81
CA HIS A 12 58.41 -10.92 -6.36
C HIS A 12 57.49 -10.17 -5.39
N ASN A 13 56.95 -9.01 -5.81
CA ASN A 13 55.93 -8.30 -5.04
C ASN A 13 54.60 -8.25 -5.80
N SER A 14 53.64 -8.97 -5.22
CA SER A 14 52.25 -8.53 -4.94
C SER A 14 51.24 -8.43 -6.09
N CYS A 15 50.61 -9.56 -6.39
CA CYS A 15 49.27 -9.64 -7.00
C CYS A 15 48.20 -9.62 -5.88
N ARG A 16 47.91 -8.46 -5.28
CA ARG A 16 46.85 -8.30 -4.27
C ARG A 16 46.25 -6.89 -4.30
N GLY A 17 45.29 -6.64 -5.20
CA GLY A 17 44.66 -5.32 -5.26
C GLY A 17 43.31 -5.21 -5.99
N LEU A 18 42.78 -6.27 -6.60
CA LEU A 18 41.56 -6.18 -7.42
C LEU A 18 40.27 -6.66 -6.75
N ALA A 19 40.34 -7.21 -5.54
CA ALA A 19 39.17 -7.82 -4.88
C ALA A 19 38.33 -6.85 -4.02
N VAL A 20 38.89 -5.69 -3.62
CA VAL A 20 38.25 -4.81 -2.63
C VAL A 20 37.31 -3.78 -3.28
N GLU A 21 37.57 -3.37 -4.51
CA GLU A 21 36.76 -2.37 -5.26
C GLU A 21 35.41 -2.93 -5.71
N PHE A 22 35.29 -4.24 -5.90
CA PHE A 22 34.06 -4.90 -6.37
C PHE A 22 32.97 -5.03 -5.29
N LEU A 23 33.33 -4.92 -4.00
CA LEU A 23 32.38 -5.06 -2.91
C LEU A 23 31.58 -3.78 -2.65
N TRP A 24 32.15 -2.61 -2.95
CA TRP A 24 31.47 -1.33 -2.77
C TRP A 24 30.42 -1.05 -3.85
N THR A 25 30.64 -1.50 -5.08
CA THR A 25 29.66 -1.32 -6.18
C THR A 25 28.47 -2.26 -6.06
N LEU A 26 28.67 -3.48 -5.54
CA LEU A 26 27.58 -4.44 -5.31
C LEU A 26 26.65 -3.99 -4.17
N SER A 27 27.19 -3.31 -3.15
CA SER A 27 26.39 -2.73 -2.06
C SER A 27 25.50 -1.57 -2.55
N LEU A 28 25.94 -0.80 -3.54
CA LEU A 28 25.18 0.34 -4.08
C LEU A 28 24.00 -0.10 -4.96
N MET A 29 24.07 -1.26 -5.62
CA MET A 29 22.97 -1.79 -6.44
C MET A 29 21.85 -2.48 -5.63
N LEU A 30 22.13 -2.93 -4.40
CA LEU A 30 21.13 -3.58 -3.53
C LEU A 30 20.11 -2.61 -2.89
N LEU A 31 20.31 -1.29 -3.05
CA LEU A 31 19.43 -0.26 -2.46
C LEU A 31 18.31 0.21 -3.41
N TYR A 32 18.25 -0.24 -4.66
CA TYR A 32 17.27 0.26 -5.64
C TYR A 32 15.95 -0.50 -5.70
N SER A 33 15.78 -1.56 -4.90
CA SER A 33 14.58 -2.40 -4.96
C SER A 33 13.47 -1.89 -4.03
N PHE A 34 13.00 -0.66 -4.24
CA PHE A 34 11.71 -0.23 -3.68
C PHE A 34 10.60 -0.61 -4.67
N ALA A 35 10.09 -1.82 -4.54
CA ALA A 35 8.84 -2.20 -5.19
C ALA A 35 7.69 -1.42 -4.50
N ALA A 36 7.39 -0.23 -5.01
CA ALA A 36 6.23 0.54 -4.59
C ALA A 36 4.96 -0.17 -5.10
N ASN A 37 4.34 -0.99 -4.24
CA ASN A 37 3.01 -1.52 -4.47
C ASN A 37 2.00 -0.38 -4.25
N SER A 38 1.65 0.32 -5.33
CA SER A 38 0.80 1.52 -5.30
C SER A 38 -0.68 1.16 -5.16
N GLN A 39 -1.07 0.83 -3.93
CA GLN A 39 -2.47 0.80 -3.49
C GLN A 39 -2.60 1.83 -2.36
N GLY A 40 -2.45 3.11 -2.71
CA GLY A 40 -2.35 4.23 -1.76
C GLY A 40 -3.55 4.37 -0.82
N LEU A 41 -4.71 3.83 -1.18
CA LEU A 41 -5.90 3.77 -0.34
C LEU A 41 -6.40 2.33 -0.18
N ARG A 42 -6.72 1.95 1.05
CA ARG A 42 -7.43 0.71 1.37
C ARG A 42 -8.76 1.03 2.02
N ILE A 43 -9.84 0.47 1.48
CA ILE A 43 -11.19 0.58 2.04
C ILE A 43 -11.59 -0.79 2.59
N SER A 44 -12.21 -0.79 3.77
CA SER A 44 -12.69 -2.00 4.44
C SER A 44 -13.95 -1.70 5.24
N PHE A 45 -14.82 -2.70 5.42
CA PHE A 45 -15.97 -2.60 6.30
C PHE A 45 -15.70 -3.34 7.60
N VAL A 46 -16.12 -2.76 8.73
CA VAL A 46 -15.97 -3.41 10.05
C VAL A 46 -16.84 -4.67 10.14
N LYS A 47 -18.08 -4.62 9.63
CA LYS A 47 -18.92 -5.81 9.47
C LYS A 47 -18.79 -6.34 8.04
N THR A 48 -18.28 -7.56 7.90
CA THR A 48 -18.06 -8.23 6.61
C THR A 48 -19.27 -9.03 6.14
N ASN A 49 -20.15 -9.45 7.06
CA ASN A 49 -21.39 -10.13 6.76
C ASN A 49 -22.56 -9.39 7.43
N ILE A 50 -23.62 -9.16 6.67
CA ILE A 50 -24.80 -8.43 7.10
C ILE A 50 -26.01 -9.24 6.60
N ASN A 51 -26.64 -9.99 7.50
CA ASN A 51 -27.96 -10.57 7.26
C ASN A 51 -28.99 -9.69 7.98
N GLN A 52 -29.92 -9.11 7.25
CA GLN A 52 -30.84 -8.08 7.75
C GLN A 52 -32.20 -8.23 7.07
N ASP A 53 -33.25 -8.08 7.86
CA ASP A 53 -34.62 -8.19 7.38
C ASP A 53 -34.99 -6.97 6.53
N ALA A 54 -35.92 -7.15 5.59
CA ALA A 54 -36.51 -6.04 4.87
C ALA A 54 -37.20 -5.07 5.86
N GLY A 55 -37.10 -3.77 5.60
CA GLY A 55 -37.62 -2.73 6.51
C GLY A 55 -36.69 -2.38 7.68
N SER A 56 -35.58 -3.11 7.88
CA SER A 56 -34.64 -2.84 8.98
C SER A 56 -33.63 -1.71 8.65
N LEU A 57 -33.03 -1.17 9.71
CA LEU A 57 -31.94 -0.19 9.63
C LEU A 57 -30.59 -0.90 9.79
N ILE A 58 -29.78 -0.87 8.74
CA ILE A 58 -28.42 -1.38 8.74
C ILE A 58 -27.48 -0.30 9.29
N PHE A 59 -26.57 -0.72 10.18
CA PHE A 59 -25.42 0.08 10.58
C PHE A 59 -24.10 -0.66 10.32
N ASN A 60 -23.19 -0.01 9.59
CA ASN A 60 -21.82 -0.45 9.40
C ASN A 60 -20.85 0.74 9.45
N ILE A 61 -19.55 0.46 9.49
CA ILE A 61 -18.48 1.45 9.46
C ILE A 61 -17.55 1.12 8.30
N ALA A 62 -17.41 2.06 7.36
CA ALA A 62 -16.39 2.00 6.33
C ALA A 62 -15.11 2.65 6.87
N ARG A 63 -14.01 1.91 6.87
CA ARG A 63 -12.68 2.40 7.25
C ARG A 63 -11.85 2.60 5.99
N ILE A 64 -11.39 3.83 5.79
CA ILE A 64 -10.49 4.23 4.71
C ILE A 64 -9.12 4.45 5.34
N LYS A 65 -8.09 3.76 4.84
CA LYS A 65 -6.71 3.93 5.29
C LYS A 65 -5.85 4.44 4.14
N ASN A 66 -5.06 5.48 4.40
CA ASN A 66 -4.04 5.96 3.49
C ASN A 66 -2.73 5.18 3.75
N ASN A 67 -2.36 4.31 2.82
CA ASN A 67 -1.09 3.57 2.87
C ASN A 67 -0.01 4.23 1.99
N SER A 68 -0.32 5.36 1.35
CA SER A 68 0.67 6.10 0.58
C SER A 68 1.59 6.92 1.47
N ALA A 69 2.68 7.43 0.89
CA ALA A 69 3.59 8.38 1.52
C ALA A 69 3.09 9.83 1.47
N GLU A 70 1.97 10.10 0.77
CA GLU A 70 1.44 11.45 0.55
C GLU A 70 0.06 11.62 1.19
N GLN A 71 -0.33 12.87 1.45
CA GLN A 71 -1.68 13.16 1.92
C GLN A 71 -2.68 12.95 0.77
N ILE A 72 -3.78 12.24 1.03
CA ILE A 72 -4.81 11.98 0.02
C ILE A 72 -6.13 12.61 0.45
N SER A 73 -6.71 13.42 -0.45
CA SER A 73 -8.07 13.95 -0.30
C SER A 73 -9.06 13.01 -0.99
N VAL A 74 -10.08 12.56 -0.25
CA VAL A 74 -11.12 11.66 -0.76
C VAL A 74 -12.50 12.29 -0.60
N GLN A 75 -13.35 12.11 -1.61
CA GLN A 75 -14.78 12.44 -1.53
C GLN A 75 -15.60 11.15 -1.71
N PRO A 76 -16.06 10.53 -0.60
CA PRO A 76 -16.80 9.28 -0.68
C PRO A 76 -18.14 9.47 -1.39
N VAL A 77 -18.44 8.60 -2.35
CA VAL A 77 -19.75 8.55 -3.03
C VAL A 77 -20.40 7.22 -2.71
N LEU A 78 -21.61 7.27 -2.14
CA LEU A 78 -22.42 6.09 -1.87
C LEU A 78 -23.46 5.91 -2.98
N LYS A 79 -23.42 4.77 -3.65
CA LYS A 79 -24.47 4.34 -4.59
C LYS A 79 -25.34 3.30 -3.89
N LEU A 80 -26.63 3.58 -3.78
CA LEU A 80 -27.60 2.66 -3.22
C LEU A 80 -28.60 2.23 -4.30
N PRO A 81 -29.21 1.04 -4.17
CA PRO A 81 -30.34 0.65 -5.00
C PRO A 81 -31.51 1.64 -4.86
N GLU A 82 -32.43 1.58 -5.82
CA GLU A 82 -33.64 2.39 -5.79
C GLU A 82 -34.45 2.13 -4.50
N ASN A 83 -35.06 3.18 -3.94
CA ASN A 83 -35.86 3.14 -2.70
C ASN A 83 -35.09 2.84 -1.41
N TRP A 84 -33.76 2.75 -1.45
CA TRP A 84 -32.93 2.68 -0.25
C TRP A 84 -32.63 4.08 0.27
N ALA A 85 -32.67 4.25 1.59
CA ALA A 85 -32.39 5.55 2.21
C ALA A 85 -31.08 5.53 2.99
N PHE A 86 -30.25 6.55 2.79
CA PHE A 86 -29.02 6.76 3.54
C PHE A 86 -29.20 7.85 4.59
N PHE A 87 -28.86 7.54 5.84
CA PHE A 87 -28.95 8.46 6.97
C PHE A 87 -27.55 8.82 7.45
N SER A 88 -26.92 9.76 6.76
CA SER A 88 -25.70 10.38 7.25
C SER A 88 -25.69 11.86 6.91
N ASN A 89 -24.95 12.60 7.72
CA ASN A 89 -24.47 13.92 7.34
C ASN A 89 -23.69 13.76 6.03
N SER A 90 -23.82 14.71 5.10
CA SER A 90 -23.22 14.65 3.77
C SER A 90 -21.78 14.13 3.80
N LEU A 91 -21.47 13.20 2.90
CA LEU A 91 -20.10 12.67 2.74
C LEU A 91 -19.23 13.81 2.20
N LYS A 92 -18.64 14.58 3.12
CA LYS A 92 -17.75 15.69 2.80
C LYS A 92 -16.42 15.16 2.28
N ALA A 93 -15.68 16.02 1.58
CA ALA A 93 -14.28 15.77 1.28
C ALA A 93 -13.50 15.63 2.59
N ILE A 94 -12.66 14.60 2.69
CA ILE A 94 -11.84 14.31 3.85
C ILE A 94 -10.41 14.17 3.39
N SER A 95 -9.51 14.89 4.04
CA SER A 95 -8.07 14.73 3.84
C SER A 95 -7.52 13.71 4.84
N ILE A 96 -6.77 12.72 4.34
CA ILE A 96 -6.20 11.64 5.15
C ILE A 96 -4.69 11.70 5.01
N ASN A 97 -3.97 11.92 6.12
CA ASN A 97 -2.51 11.98 6.11
C ASN A 97 -1.89 10.59 5.85
N PRO A 98 -0.59 10.53 5.48
CA PRO A 98 0.12 9.26 5.31
C PRO A 98 0.00 8.36 6.55
N GLY A 99 -0.38 7.10 6.36
CA GLY A 99 -0.52 6.11 7.43
C GLY A 99 -1.82 6.20 8.24
N ASP A 100 -2.54 7.32 8.18
CA ASP A 100 -3.76 7.55 8.94
C ASP A 100 -4.97 6.78 8.39
N SER A 101 -6.00 6.68 9.22
CA SER A 101 -7.28 6.10 8.82
C SER A 101 -8.46 6.94 9.30
N VAL A 102 -9.51 6.96 8.50
CA VAL A 102 -10.79 7.60 8.80
C VAL A 102 -11.89 6.55 8.80
N SER A 103 -12.82 6.69 9.75
CA SER A 103 -14.00 5.83 9.86
C SER A 103 -15.26 6.62 9.52
N ILE A 104 -16.02 6.11 8.55
CA ILE A 104 -17.27 6.70 8.09
C ILE A 104 -18.41 5.78 8.55
N PRO A 105 -19.25 6.24 9.50
CA PRO A 105 -20.43 5.49 9.88
C PRO A 105 -21.45 5.52 8.73
N LEU A 106 -21.95 4.36 8.35
CA LEU A 106 -22.99 4.20 7.33
C LEU A 106 -24.26 3.66 7.98
N ARG A 107 -25.35 4.40 7.86
CA ARG A 107 -26.69 3.98 8.28
C ARG A 107 -27.59 3.93 7.06
N ILE A 108 -28.06 2.75 6.71
CA ILE A 108 -28.83 2.50 5.49
C ILE A 108 -30.13 1.83 5.89
N LYS A 109 -31.27 2.38 5.47
CA LYS A 109 -32.58 1.75 5.66
C LYS A 109 -32.92 0.94 4.44
N ILE A 110 -33.19 -0.34 4.66
CA ILE A 110 -33.71 -1.24 3.64
C ILE A 110 -35.22 -1.00 3.52
N PRO A 111 -35.79 -0.83 2.32
CA PRO A 111 -37.23 -0.77 2.16
C PRO A 111 -37.88 -2.12 2.55
N PHE A 112 -39.18 -2.11 2.86
CA PHE A 112 -39.93 -3.34 3.15
C PHE A 112 -40.05 -4.26 1.92
N SER A 113 -39.96 -3.69 0.72
CA SER A 113 -39.90 -4.39 -0.56
C SER A 113 -38.50 -4.24 -1.16
N ALA A 114 -37.53 -4.97 -0.62
CA ALA A 114 -36.18 -5.04 -1.19
C ALA A 114 -36.02 -6.35 -1.97
N SER A 115 -35.61 -6.25 -3.24
CA SER A 115 -35.19 -7.41 -4.05
C SER A 115 -33.67 -7.38 -4.21
N SER A 116 -33.04 -8.55 -4.20
CA SER A 116 -31.61 -8.71 -4.45
C SER A 116 -31.27 -8.82 -5.95
N GLU A 117 -32.22 -8.53 -6.84
CA GLU A 117 -31.97 -8.58 -8.29
C GLU A 117 -30.94 -7.54 -8.72
N ILE A 118 -29.80 -8.04 -9.18
CA ILE A 118 -28.74 -7.25 -9.79
C ILE A 118 -29.09 -7.12 -11.27
N ASN A 119 -29.69 -6.00 -11.68
CA ASN A 119 -29.88 -5.70 -13.10
C ASN A 119 -28.53 -5.27 -13.71
N TYR A 120 -27.87 -6.18 -14.41
CA TYR A 120 -26.83 -5.81 -15.37
C TYR A 120 -27.52 -5.21 -16.60
N LYS A 121 -27.38 -3.90 -16.79
CA LYS A 121 -27.66 -3.25 -18.08
C LYS A 121 -26.37 -3.11 -18.86
#